data_AF-A0ABD1JAP8-F1
#
_entry.id   AF-A0ABD1JAP8-F1
#
_cell.length_a   1.000
_cell.length_b   1.000
_cell.length_c   1.000
_cell.angle_alpha   90.00
_cell.angle_beta   90.00
_cell.angle_gamma   90.00
#
_symmetry.space_group_name_H-M   'P 1'
#
loop_
_entity.id
_entity.type
_entity.pdbx_description
1 polymer ?
#
loop_
_entity_poly.entity_id
_entity_poly.type
_entity_poly.pdbx_seq_one_letter_code
_entity_poly.pdbx_strand_id
1 'polypeptide(L)'
;MGYTRALWSLVCRGKEFGHDVDYILTTPDTGNEEGLLLRVIDRLNYQGILLYTEYQESTYDKSRLPCRRFEAMDHFPKCFLIIKLHAEAVPEGALSCDPGDRRGWRAVRLDLVAPPADRFAFALLGWTGSTQFERDLRRFARLERGMLLDNHALYDKSKIYMPQPPTVSHNTAIHPSASPVRWQPVTGPGLLYRALGPHAGIRPESRRVLSGSGKDLQL
;
A
#
# COMPACT_ATOMS: atom_id res chain seq x y z
N MET A 1 23.53 -24.06 -4.95
CA MET A 1 22.75 -22.90 -5.45
C MET A 1 21.28 -23.26 -5.31
N GLY A 2 20.56 -22.55 -4.44
CA GLY A 2 19.13 -22.79 -4.23
C GLY A 2 18.30 -22.27 -5.39
N TYR A 3 17.26 -23.00 -5.78
CA TYR A 3 16.30 -22.53 -6.77
C TYR A 3 15.43 -21.44 -6.15
N THR A 4 15.61 -20.18 -6.56
CA THR A 4 14.66 -19.11 -6.21
C THR A 4 13.36 -19.37 -6.96
N ARG A 5 12.30 -19.77 -6.24
CA ARG A 5 10.96 -19.87 -6.81
C ARG A 5 10.41 -18.47 -7.03
N ALA A 6 10.20 -18.11 -8.30
CA ALA A 6 9.45 -16.91 -8.66
C ALA A 6 7.97 -17.26 -8.84
N LEU A 7 7.10 -16.44 -8.27
CA LEU A 7 5.68 -16.40 -8.58
C LEU A 7 5.46 -15.40 -9.70
N TRP A 8 4.51 -15.70 -10.59
CA TRP A 8 4.16 -14.81 -11.68
C TRP A 8 2.64 -14.70 -11.80
N SER A 9 2.17 -13.52 -12.19
CA SER A 9 0.78 -13.27 -12.53
C SER A 9 0.72 -12.60 -13.89
N LEU A 10 -0.02 -13.22 -14.82
CA LEU A 10 -0.39 -12.58 -16.07
C LEU A 10 -1.47 -11.55 -15.77
N VAL A 11 -1.25 -10.33 -16.24
CA VAL A 11 -2.20 -9.24 -16.03
C VAL A 11 -3.09 -9.11 -17.25
N CYS A 12 -4.32 -9.60 -17.15
CA CYS A 12 -5.32 -9.44 -18.20
C CYS A 12 -6.72 -9.24 -17.61
N ARG A 13 -7.56 -8.49 -18.32
CA ARG A 13 -8.95 -8.18 -17.89
C ARG A 13 -9.98 -9.06 -18.59
N GLY A 14 -9.62 -10.29 -18.95
CA GLY A 14 -10.45 -11.17 -19.78
C GLY A 14 -10.55 -10.73 -21.25
N LYS A 15 -9.63 -9.88 -21.72
CA LYS A 15 -9.51 -9.57 -23.15
C LYS A 15 -8.91 -10.76 -23.88
N GLU A 16 -9.51 -11.14 -25.01
CA GLU A 16 -8.98 -12.20 -25.88
C GLU A 16 -7.69 -11.77 -26.59
N PHE A 17 -7.53 -10.47 -26.86
CA PHE A 17 -6.39 -9.91 -27.56
C PHE A 17 -5.82 -8.67 -26.84
N GLY A 18 -4.49 -8.55 -26.85
CA GLY A 18 -3.72 -7.42 -26.32
C GLY A 18 -2.61 -7.02 -27.28
N HIS A 19 -2.11 -5.79 -27.15
CA HIS A 19 -0.96 -5.32 -27.93
C HIS A 19 0.37 -5.79 -27.35
N ASP A 20 0.36 -6.09 -26.07
CA ASP A 20 1.45 -6.47 -25.19
C ASP A 20 0.95 -7.49 -24.17
N VAL A 21 1.89 -8.12 -23.49
CA VAL A 21 1.64 -9.05 -22.41
C VAL A 21 2.38 -8.55 -21.18
N ASP A 22 1.63 -8.27 -20.11
CA ASP A 22 2.16 -7.76 -18.85
C ASP A 22 2.27 -8.90 -17.82
N TYR A 23 3.45 -9.05 -17.20
CA TYR A 23 3.64 -9.95 -16.07
C TYR A 23 4.21 -9.25 -14.85
N ILE A 24 3.66 -9.62 -13.70
CA ILE A 24 4.20 -9.25 -12.40
C ILE A 24 4.91 -10.45 -11.82
N LEU A 25 6.20 -10.29 -11.54
CA LEU A 25 7.07 -11.32 -10.98
C LEU A 25 7.37 -10.98 -9.53
N THR A 26 7.29 -11.94 -8.62
CA THR A 26 7.71 -11.72 -7.23
C THR A 26 8.31 -13.00 -6.64
N THR A 27 9.01 -12.88 -5.53
CA THR A 27 9.56 -14.01 -4.79
C THR A 27 8.89 -14.09 -3.42
N PRO A 28 8.63 -15.30 -2.88
CA PRO A 28 8.03 -15.44 -1.54
C PRO A 28 8.85 -14.76 -0.45
N ASP A 29 10.18 -14.85 -0.57
CA ASP A 29 11.11 -14.24 0.37
C ASP A 29 11.46 -12.82 -0.09
N THR A 30 11.38 -11.87 0.84
CA THR A 30 11.74 -10.47 0.60
C THR A 30 13.24 -10.32 0.33
N GLY A 31 13.61 -9.51 -0.66
CA GLY A 31 14.98 -9.26 -1.10
C GLY A 31 15.43 -10.17 -2.25
N ASN A 32 14.78 -11.34 -2.44
CA ASN A 32 15.15 -12.27 -3.52
C ASN A 32 14.65 -11.81 -4.92
N GLU A 33 13.79 -10.79 -4.95
CA GLU A 33 13.39 -10.09 -6.16
C GLU A 33 14.54 -9.29 -6.79
N GLU A 34 15.59 -8.98 -6.01
CA GLU A 34 16.75 -8.24 -6.51
C GLU A 34 17.46 -9.05 -7.61
N GLY A 35 17.72 -8.37 -8.73
CA GLY A 35 18.29 -8.98 -9.93
C GLY A 35 17.40 -10.02 -10.60
N LEU A 36 16.13 -10.23 -10.19
CA LEU A 36 15.24 -11.21 -10.81
C LEU A 36 15.05 -10.93 -12.29
N LEU A 37 14.76 -9.67 -12.66
CA LEU A 37 14.58 -9.28 -14.06
C LEU A 37 15.87 -9.45 -14.87
N LEU A 38 17.03 -9.14 -14.31
CA LEU A 38 18.31 -9.32 -14.98
C LEU A 38 18.56 -10.82 -15.29
N ARG A 39 18.28 -11.71 -14.33
CA ARG A 39 18.37 -13.17 -14.57
C ARG A 39 17.41 -13.65 -15.67
N VAL A 40 16.21 -13.08 -15.74
CA VAL A 40 15.25 -13.37 -16.81
C VAL A 40 15.77 -12.88 -18.16
N ILE A 41 16.26 -11.65 -18.24
CA ILE A 41 16.85 -11.07 -19.45
C ILE A 41 18.01 -11.92 -19.95
N ASP A 42 18.95 -12.29 -19.07
CA ASP A 42 20.10 -13.14 -19.41
C ASP A 42 19.65 -14.50 -19.97
N ARG A 43 18.60 -15.09 -19.38
CA ARG A 43 18.05 -16.36 -19.85
C ARG A 43 17.40 -16.24 -21.24
N LEU A 44 16.59 -15.20 -21.46
CA LEU A 44 15.95 -14.95 -22.75
C LEU A 44 16.98 -14.66 -23.85
N ASN A 45 18.04 -13.92 -23.50
CA ASN A 45 19.16 -13.63 -24.39
C ASN A 45 19.96 -14.89 -24.73
N TYR A 46 20.28 -15.72 -23.72
CA TYR A 46 20.95 -17.00 -23.92
C TYR A 46 20.17 -17.95 -24.83
N GLN A 47 18.83 -17.90 -24.77
CA GLN A 47 17.95 -18.67 -25.65
C GLN A 47 17.84 -18.09 -27.07
N GLY A 48 18.39 -16.91 -27.35
CA GLY A 48 18.36 -16.26 -28.66
C GLY A 48 16.98 -15.73 -29.09
N ILE A 49 16.04 -15.61 -28.14
CA ILE A 49 14.67 -15.15 -28.38
C ILE A 49 14.46 -13.68 -28.03
N LEU A 50 15.40 -13.02 -27.36
CA LEU A 50 15.32 -11.60 -27.04
C LEU A 50 15.66 -10.75 -28.29
N LEU A 51 14.77 -9.84 -28.69
CA LEU A 51 14.96 -8.91 -29.82
C LEU A 51 15.26 -7.48 -29.35
N TYR A 52 14.64 -7.06 -28.25
CA TYR A 52 14.82 -5.74 -27.64
C TYR A 52 14.72 -5.88 -26.13
N THR A 53 15.47 -5.04 -25.41
CA THR A 53 15.40 -4.94 -23.95
C THR A 53 15.63 -3.50 -23.51
N GLU A 54 14.78 -3.04 -22.61
CA GLU A 54 14.96 -1.81 -21.84
C GLU A 54 14.72 -2.13 -20.36
N TYR A 55 15.79 -2.14 -19.58
CA TYR A 55 15.72 -2.36 -18.15
C TYR A 55 15.69 -1.04 -17.39
N GLN A 56 14.77 -0.91 -16.43
CA GLN A 56 14.66 0.23 -15.53
C GLN A 56 14.85 -0.25 -14.09
N GLU A 57 15.87 0.29 -13.42
CA GLU A 57 16.14 0.03 -12.00
C GLU A 57 15.03 0.55 -11.09
N SER A 58 14.94 -0.01 -9.89
CA SER A 58 13.96 0.45 -8.91
C SER A 58 14.32 1.84 -8.40
N THR A 59 13.35 2.73 -8.38
CA THR A 59 13.39 4.02 -7.68
C THR A 59 12.47 4.03 -6.45
N TYR A 60 12.04 2.84 -6.02
CA TYR A 60 11.09 2.68 -4.93
C TYR A 60 11.74 3.02 -3.59
N ASP A 61 11.13 3.96 -2.87
CA ASP A 61 11.54 4.36 -1.53
C ASP A 61 10.43 4.04 -0.54
N LYS A 62 10.71 3.13 0.39
CA LYS A 62 9.76 2.69 1.42
C LYS A 62 9.38 3.80 2.41
N SER A 63 10.21 4.83 2.55
CA SER A 63 9.96 5.97 3.44
C SER A 63 9.02 7.02 2.82
N ARG A 64 8.86 6.99 1.49
CA ARG A 64 8.04 7.95 0.77
C ARG A 64 6.56 7.64 0.94
N LEU A 65 5.79 8.66 1.29
CA LEU A 65 4.32 8.57 1.35
C LEU A 65 3.74 8.38 -0.06
N PRO A 66 2.60 7.67 -0.19
CA PRO A 66 1.97 7.48 -1.48
C PRO A 66 1.69 8.77 -2.23
N CYS A 67 1.95 8.77 -3.53
CA CYS A 67 1.82 9.97 -4.36
C CYS A 67 0.35 10.40 -4.50
N ARG A 68 0.07 11.69 -4.31
CA ARG A 68 -1.26 12.26 -4.56
C ARG A 68 -1.58 12.39 -6.04
N ARG A 69 -0.55 12.51 -6.88
CA ARG A 69 -0.70 12.63 -8.33
C ARG A 69 -0.84 11.24 -8.92
N PHE A 70 -1.59 11.16 -10.01
CA PHE A 70 -1.66 9.93 -10.77
C PHE A 70 -0.33 9.75 -11.52
N GLU A 71 0.41 8.72 -11.14
CA GLU A 71 1.58 8.23 -11.87
C GLU A 71 1.16 6.94 -12.54
N ALA A 72 1.28 6.90 -13.87
CA ALA A 72 0.86 5.76 -14.66
C ALA A 72 1.76 4.54 -14.38
N MET A 73 3.07 4.77 -14.25
CA MET A 73 4.05 3.74 -13.94
C MET A 73 4.44 3.80 -12.47
N ASP A 74 4.74 2.65 -11.90
CA ASP A 74 5.28 2.55 -10.55
C ASP A 74 6.83 2.72 -10.54
N HIS A 75 7.41 2.66 -9.35
CA HIS A 75 8.86 2.76 -9.06
C HIS A 75 9.58 1.41 -8.79
N PHE A 76 8.93 0.26 -8.93
CA PHE A 76 9.57 -1.07 -8.89
C PHE A 76 10.48 -1.29 -10.10
N PRO A 77 11.43 -2.24 -10.04
CA PRO A 77 12.24 -2.58 -11.22
C PRO A 77 11.35 -3.13 -12.33
N LYS A 78 11.66 -2.75 -13.57
CA LYS A 78 10.89 -3.11 -14.78
C LYS A 78 11.80 -3.50 -15.92
N CYS A 79 11.27 -4.28 -16.84
CA CYS A 79 11.87 -4.34 -18.17
C CYS A 79 10.81 -4.45 -19.26
N PHE A 80 11.01 -3.68 -20.32
CA PHE A 80 10.21 -3.69 -21.53
C PHE A 80 10.96 -4.47 -22.60
N LEU A 81 10.36 -5.55 -23.08
CA LEU A 81 11.03 -6.53 -23.94
C LEU A 81 10.27 -6.69 -25.25
N ILE A 82 11.00 -7.01 -26.32
CA ILE A 82 10.41 -7.63 -27.51
C ILE A 82 11.04 -9.00 -27.65
N ILE A 83 10.21 -10.04 -27.73
CA ILE A 83 10.66 -11.44 -27.82
C ILE A 83 10.17 -12.11 -29.10
N LYS A 84 10.91 -13.12 -29.57
CA LYS A 84 10.48 -14.05 -30.62
C LYS A 84 9.56 -15.10 -30.00
N LEU A 85 8.28 -15.04 -30.34
CA LEU A 85 7.33 -16.11 -30.03
C LEU A 85 7.25 -17.07 -31.22
N HIS A 86 7.84 -18.23 -31.06
CA HIS A 86 7.88 -19.30 -32.05
C HIS A 86 6.52 -19.97 -32.22
N ALA A 87 6.16 -20.32 -33.46
CA ALA A 87 4.87 -20.92 -33.75
C ALA A 87 4.66 -22.29 -33.10
N GLU A 88 5.75 -23.01 -32.88
CA GLU A 88 5.77 -24.32 -32.23
C GLU A 88 5.50 -24.22 -30.71
N ALA A 89 5.65 -23.04 -30.12
CA ALA A 89 5.45 -22.80 -28.70
C ALA A 89 3.99 -22.47 -28.33
N VAL A 90 3.11 -22.32 -29.33
CA VAL A 90 1.70 -21.99 -29.12
C VAL A 90 0.79 -23.07 -29.70
N PRO A 91 -0.45 -23.21 -29.18
CA PRO A 91 -1.46 -24.04 -29.81
C PRO A 91 -1.73 -23.58 -31.25
N GLU A 92 -2.07 -24.54 -32.11
CA GLU A 92 -2.36 -24.30 -33.52
C GLU A 92 -3.51 -23.28 -33.68
N GLY A 93 -3.29 -22.25 -34.51
CA GLY A 93 -4.25 -21.15 -34.72
C GLY A 93 -4.17 -20.00 -33.71
N ALA A 94 -3.37 -20.09 -32.64
CA ALA A 94 -3.22 -19.00 -31.66
C ALA A 94 -2.35 -17.83 -32.18
N LEU A 95 -1.45 -18.09 -33.13
CA LEU A 95 -0.72 -17.05 -33.86
C LEU A 95 -1.39 -16.81 -35.19
N SER A 96 -2.02 -15.64 -35.35
CA SER A 96 -2.51 -15.13 -36.63
C SER A 96 -1.35 -14.71 -37.56
N CYS A 97 -0.46 -15.62 -37.93
CA CYS A 97 0.62 -15.29 -38.87
C CYS A 97 0.00 -14.92 -40.22
N ASP A 98 0.49 -13.85 -40.83
CA ASP A 98 0.09 -13.51 -42.19
C ASP A 98 0.39 -14.71 -43.12
N PRO A 99 -0.48 -15.05 -44.08
CA PRO A 99 -0.32 -16.22 -44.95
C PRO A 99 1.00 -16.25 -45.74
N GLY A 100 1.74 -15.13 -45.82
CA GLY A 100 3.05 -15.01 -46.45
C GLY A 100 4.25 -15.00 -45.49
N ASP A 101 4.05 -15.03 -44.17
CA ASP A 101 5.14 -14.94 -43.20
C ASP A 101 5.84 -16.29 -43.00
N ARG A 102 7.02 -16.43 -43.61
CA ARG A 102 7.85 -17.65 -43.54
C ARG A 102 8.78 -17.69 -42.34
N ARG A 103 8.73 -16.69 -41.45
CA ARG A 103 9.70 -16.59 -40.35
C ARG A 103 9.52 -17.67 -39.28
N GLY A 104 8.32 -18.24 -39.16
CA GLY A 104 8.02 -19.24 -38.12
C GLY A 104 7.97 -18.68 -36.69
N TRP A 105 8.04 -17.36 -36.53
CA TRP A 105 7.94 -16.68 -35.25
C TRP A 105 7.34 -15.28 -35.41
N ARG A 106 6.78 -14.74 -34.33
CA ARG A 106 6.22 -13.37 -34.23
C ARG A 106 6.96 -12.57 -33.17
N ALA A 107 7.21 -11.28 -33.43
CA ALA A 107 7.67 -10.35 -32.40
C ALA A 107 6.52 -10.00 -31.45
N VAL A 108 6.69 -10.24 -30.15
CA VAL A 108 5.69 -9.94 -29.11
C VAL A 108 6.31 -9.00 -28.08
N ARG A 109 5.56 -7.96 -27.68
CA ARG A 109 5.96 -7.10 -26.57
C ARG A 109 5.63 -7.77 -25.24
N LEU A 110 6.58 -7.74 -24.33
CA LEU A 110 6.49 -8.34 -23.00
C LEU A 110 6.98 -7.32 -21.97
N ASP A 111 6.10 -6.92 -21.08
CA ASP A 111 6.38 -5.94 -20.03
C ASP A 111 6.43 -6.69 -18.70
N LEU A 112 7.58 -6.62 -18.02
CA LEU A 112 7.80 -7.29 -16.74
C LEU A 112 8.01 -6.25 -15.64
N VAL A 113 7.40 -6.48 -14.48
CA VAL A 113 7.66 -5.72 -13.26
C VAL A 113 7.95 -6.67 -12.11
N ALA A 114 8.90 -6.32 -11.24
CA ALA A 114 9.26 -7.15 -10.09
C ALA A 114 9.12 -6.41 -8.75
N PRO A 115 7.89 -6.26 -8.21
CA PRO A 115 7.68 -5.66 -6.90
C PRO A 115 8.17 -6.59 -5.76
N PRO A 116 8.60 -6.00 -4.62
CA PRO A 116 8.75 -6.73 -3.37
C PRO A 116 7.46 -7.44 -2.96
N ALA A 117 7.59 -8.59 -2.30
CA ALA A 117 6.46 -9.44 -1.93
C ALA A 117 5.38 -8.71 -1.10
N ASP A 118 5.80 -7.84 -0.16
CA ASP A 118 4.91 -7.05 0.69
C ASP A 118 4.15 -5.95 -0.08
N ARG A 119 4.55 -5.66 -1.32
CA ARG A 119 3.92 -4.68 -2.21
C ARG A 119 3.19 -5.29 -3.40
N PHE A 120 3.27 -6.61 -3.58
CA PHE A 120 2.69 -7.32 -4.71
C PHE A 120 1.22 -6.98 -4.96
N ALA A 121 0.39 -6.91 -3.91
CA ALA A 121 -1.03 -6.61 -4.07
C ALA A 121 -1.30 -5.21 -4.64
N PHE A 122 -0.49 -4.20 -4.27
CA PHE A 122 -0.61 -2.84 -4.78
C PHE A 122 -0.12 -2.74 -6.23
N ALA A 123 0.98 -3.42 -6.54
CA ALA A 123 1.47 -3.54 -7.90
C ALA A 123 0.43 -4.23 -8.80
N LEU A 124 -0.13 -5.36 -8.34
CA LEU A 124 -1.16 -6.10 -9.07
C LEU A 124 -2.36 -5.22 -9.38
N LEU A 125 -2.85 -4.46 -8.40
CA LEU A 125 -3.94 -3.51 -8.59
C LEU A 125 -3.61 -2.45 -9.65
N GLY A 126 -2.41 -1.86 -9.59
CA GLY A 126 -1.96 -0.79 -10.47
C GLY A 126 -1.53 -1.21 -11.88
N TRP A 127 -1.23 -2.50 -12.09
CA TRP A 127 -0.94 -3.05 -13.41
C TRP A 127 -2.20 -3.63 -14.05
N THR A 128 -3.15 -4.12 -13.26
CA THR A 128 -4.42 -4.65 -13.76
C THR A 128 -5.27 -3.58 -14.44
N GLY A 129 -5.25 -2.36 -13.92
CA GLY A 129 -6.01 -1.25 -14.47
C GLY A 129 -7.51 -1.52 -14.61
N SER A 130 -8.22 -0.86 -15.54
CA SER A 130 -7.74 0.22 -16.43
C SER A 130 -7.32 1.49 -15.70
N THR A 131 -6.61 2.35 -16.42
CA THR A 131 -6.31 3.73 -16.03
C THR A 131 -7.51 4.46 -15.41
N GLN A 132 -8.71 4.34 -15.97
CA GLN A 132 -9.89 5.01 -15.42
C GLN A 132 -10.30 4.43 -14.04
N PHE A 133 -10.25 3.10 -13.91
CA PHE A 133 -10.57 2.42 -12.65
C PHE A 133 -9.59 2.83 -11.54
N GLU A 134 -8.30 2.86 -11.84
CA GLU A 134 -7.29 3.30 -10.86
C GLU A 134 -7.44 4.77 -10.47
N ARG A 135 -7.74 5.65 -11.44
CA ARG A 135 -7.98 7.08 -11.17
C ARG A 135 -9.16 7.25 -10.21
N ASP A 136 -10.25 6.54 -10.45
CA ASP A 136 -11.45 6.62 -9.61
C ASP A 136 -11.23 5.97 -8.24
N LEU A 137 -10.50 4.84 -8.17
CA LEU A 137 -10.17 4.19 -6.91
C LEU A 137 -9.28 5.06 -6.02
N ARG A 138 -8.26 5.70 -6.58
CA ARG A 138 -7.39 6.63 -5.85
C ARG A 138 -8.14 7.90 -5.44
N ARG A 139 -9.05 8.38 -6.29
CA ARG A 139 -9.96 9.48 -5.94
C ARG A 139 -10.86 9.10 -4.77
N PHE A 140 -11.47 7.92 -4.79
CA PHE A 140 -12.31 7.40 -3.71
C PHE A 140 -11.53 7.26 -2.40
N ALA A 141 -10.35 6.65 -2.43
CA ALA A 141 -9.48 6.52 -1.26
C ALA A 141 -9.19 7.90 -0.63
N ARG A 142 -8.94 8.92 -1.45
CA ARG A 142 -8.63 10.28 -1.00
C ARG A 142 -9.84 11.04 -0.47
N LEU A 143 -10.94 11.02 -1.20
CA LEU A 143 -12.12 11.85 -0.89
C LEU A 143 -13.02 11.21 0.15
N GLU A 144 -13.27 9.91 0.02
CA GLU A 144 -14.27 9.20 0.85
C GLU A 144 -13.64 8.50 2.05
N ARG A 145 -12.35 8.11 1.97
CA ARG A 145 -11.67 7.35 3.04
C ARG A 145 -10.59 8.12 3.76
N GLY A 146 -10.24 9.34 3.31
CA GLY A 146 -9.14 10.11 3.89
C GLY A 146 -7.77 9.44 3.76
N MET A 147 -7.62 8.49 2.84
CA MET A 147 -6.40 7.71 2.60
C MET A 147 -5.64 8.21 1.36
N LEU A 148 -4.38 7.82 1.21
CA LEU A 148 -3.59 7.99 -0.01
C LEU A 148 -3.26 6.62 -0.57
N LEU A 149 -3.62 6.36 -1.82
CA LEU A 149 -3.36 5.10 -2.50
C LEU A 149 -2.48 5.35 -3.72
N ASP A 150 -1.46 4.52 -3.88
CA ASP A 150 -0.74 4.37 -5.14
C ASP A 150 -0.38 2.92 -5.49
N ASN A 151 0.47 2.74 -6.50
CA ASN A 151 0.91 1.43 -6.97
C ASN A 151 1.83 0.73 -5.95
N HIS A 152 2.19 1.41 -4.86
CA HIS A 152 3.16 0.93 -3.88
C HIS A 152 2.52 0.66 -2.53
N ALA A 153 1.60 1.52 -2.09
CA ALA A 153 1.02 1.43 -0.76
C ALA A 153 -0.31 2.17 -0.61
N LEU A 154 -0.98 1.87 0.50
CA LEU A 154 -2.12 2.62 1.02
C LEU A 154 -1.73 3.24 2.37
N TYR A 155 -1.93 4.54 2.50
CA TYR A 155 -1.62 5.31 3.70
C TYR A 155 -2.88 5.95 4.30
N ASP A 156 -3.12 5.72 5.58
CA ASP A 156 -4.26 6.25 6.32
C ASP A 156 -3.85 7.49 7.13
N LYS A 157 -4.42 8.64 6.78
CA LYS A 157 -4.12 9.92 7.45
C LYS A 157 -4.67 10.00 8.88
N SER A 158 -5.69 9.20 9.21
CA SER A 158 -6.32 9.22 10.53
C SER A 158 -5.46 8.55 11.60
N LYS A 159 -4.61 7.60 11.20
CA LYS A 159 -3.74 6.83 12.11
C LYS A 159 -2.48 7.59 12.56
N ILE A 160 -2.33 8.87 12.17
CA ILE A 160 -1.22 9.73 12.60
C ILE A 160 -1.40 10.23 14.04
N TYR A 161 -2.58 10.09 14.65
CA TYR A 161 -2.85 10.62 15.99
C TYR A 161 -3.14 9.51 17.02
N MET A 162 -2.08 8.89 17.51
CA MET A 162 -2.02 8.43 18.90
C MET A 162 -0.71 8.99 19.47
N PRO A 163 -0.72 10.23 20.02
CA PRO A 163 0.37 10.65 20.86
C PRO A 163 0.49 9.59 21.96
N GLN A 164 1.64 8.92 22.04
CA GLN A 164 1.94 8.13 23.22
C GLN A 164 1.75 9.07 24.43
N PRO A 165 0.96 8.70 25.45
CA PRO A 165 0.92 9.50 26.66
C PRO A 165 2.36 9.69 27.12
N PRO A 166 2.76 10.91 27.56
CA PRO A 166 4.12 11.15 27.99
C PRO A 166 4.49 10.08 29.01
N THR A 167 5.54 9.31 28.71
CA THR A 167 6.13 8.37 29.65
C THR A 167 6.63 9.21 30.82
N VAL A 168 5.87 9.22 31.91
CA VAL A 168 6.33 9.77 33.18
C VAL A 168 7.49 8.90 33.62
N SER A 169 8.71 9.38 33.37
CA SER A 169 9.91 8.83 33.98
C SER A 169 9.73 8.90 35.50
N HIS A 170 9.49 7.75 36.12
CA HIS A 170 9.50 7.64 37.58
C HIS A 170 10.94 7.74 38.03
N ASN A 171 11.45 8.97 38.14
CA ASN A 171 12.66 9.28 38.88
C ASN A 171 12.48 10.61 39.61
N THR A 172 11.56 10.62 40.57
CA THR A 172 11.69 11.48 41.74
C THR A 172 11.07 10.73 42.91
N ALA A 173 11.92 10.30 43.84
CA ALA A 173 11.48 9.78 45.12
C ALA A 173 10.76 10.89 45.88
N ILE A 174 9.43 10.83 45.91
CA ILE A 174 8.61 11.61 46.83
C ILE A 174 8.09 10.64 47.88
N HIS A 175 8.44 10.93 49.14
CA HIS A 175 7.99 10.22 50.33
C HIS A 175 6.45 10.10 50.38
N PRO A 176 5.89 8.96 50.86
CA PRO A 176 4.46 8.73 50.84
C PRO A 176 3.80 9.37 52.07
N SER A 177 3.01 10.42 51.86
CA SER A 177 2.00 10.84 52.84
C SER A 177 0.70 11.23 52.15
N ALA A 178 0.11 10.31 51.39
CA ALA A 178 -1.30 10.39 51.00
C ALA A 178 -1.83 8.99 50.72
N SER A 179 -2.86 8.57 51.46
CA SER A 179 -3.53 7.30 51.26
C SER A 179 -4.20 7.24 49.88
N PRO A 180 -4.19 6.09 49.18
CA PRO A 180 -4.76 5.99 47.84
C PRO A 180 -6.28 6.16 47.86
N VAL A 181 -6.82 6.93 46.92
CA VAL A 181 -8.27 7.04 46.70
C VAL A 181 -8.76 5.74 46.05
N ARG A 182 -9.72 5.07 46.71
CA ARG A 182 -10.32 3.81 46.24
C ARG A 182 -11.52 4.09 45.34
N TRP A 183 -11.47 3.57 44.11
CA TRP A 183 -12.60 3.62 43.17
C TRP A 183 -13.47 2.38 43.33
N GLN A 184 -14.79 2.56 43.36
CA GLN A 184 -15.75 1.45 43.26
C GLN A 184 -16.66 1.64 42.05
N PRO A 185 -17.01 0.55 41.33
CA PRO A 185 -17.98 0.62 40.25
C PRO A 185 -19.37 0.92 40.80
N VAL A 186 -20.09 1.84 40.16
CA VAL A 186 -21.51 2.07 40.43
C VAL A 186 -22.30 1.21 39.46
N THR A 187 -23.12 0.29 39.96
CA THR A 187 -23.93 -0.61 39.12
C THR A 187 -25.09 0.15 38.48
N GLY A 188 -25.06 0.29 37.15
CA GLY A 188 -26.11 0.84 36.29
C GLY A 188 -25.67 0.78 34.81
N PRO A 189 -26.60 0.83 33.83
CA PRO A 189 -26.25 0.75 32.42
C PRO A 189 -25.56 2.05 31.98
N GLY A 190 -24.23 1.97 31.86
CA GLY A 190 -23.33 3.09 31.60
C GLY A 190 -22.25 3.16 32.70
N LEU A 191 -21.06 2.62 32.42
CA LEU A 191 -19.94 2.64 33.37
C LEU A 191 -19.49 4.07 33.65
N LEU A 192 -19.79 4.57 34.84
CA LEU A 192 -19.17 5.77 35.42
C LEU A 192 -18.58 5.41 36.79
N TYR A 193 -17.37 5.91 37.04
CA TYR A 193 -16.67 5.72 38.32
C TYR A 193 -16.81 6.99 39.18
N ARG A 194 -17.10 6.84 40.48
CA ARG A 194 -17.23 7.96 41.44
C ARG A 194 -16.11 7.90 42.47
N ALA A 195 -15.40 9.00 42.67
CA ALA A 195 -14.44 9.14 43.77
C ALA A 195 -15.20 9.54 45.03
N LEU A 196 -14.95 8.84 46.14
CA LEU A 196 -15.35 9.27 47.47
C LEU A 196 -14.10 9.79 48.20
N GLY A 197 -14.05 11.11 48.41
CA GLY A 197 -13.08 11.76 49.29
C GLY A 197 -13.57 11.78 50.74
N PRO A 198 -12.67 11.93 51.74
CA PRO A 198 -13.06 11.97 53.13
C PRO A 198 -13.84 13.25 53.46
N HIS A 199 -14.89 13.11 54.27
CA HIS A 199 -15.64 14.22 54.87
C HIS A 199 -14.70 15.17 55.62
N ALA A 200 -14.67 16.44 55.21
CA ALA A 200 -14.18 17.54 56.03
C ALA A 200 -15.30 18.59 56.15
N GLY A 201 -15.51 19.06 57.38
CA GLY A 201 -16.69 19.78 57.84
C GLY A 201 -16.91 21.19 57.27
N ILE A 202 -18.13 21.62 57.50
CA ILE A 202 -18.78 22.89 57.19
C ILE A 202 -18.02 24.12 57.74
N ARG A 203 -17.95 25.21 56.95
CA ARG A 203 -18.43 26.55 57.35
C ARG A 203 -18.67 27.47 56.14
N PRO A 204 -19.68 28.37 56.20
CA PRO A 204 -20.20 29.10 55.05
C PRO A 204 -19.64 30.52 54.92
N GLU A 205 -20.05 31.16 53.82
CA GLU A 205 -20.24 32.60 53.63
C GLU A 205 -19.11 33.39 52.91
N SER A 206 -19.37 33.79 51.67
CA SER A 206 -19.83 35.17 51.40
C SER A 206 -20.18 35.36 49.92
N ARG A 207 -21.35 35.98 49.72
CA ARG A 207 -21.88 36.44 48.44
C ARG A 207 -20.88 37.39 47.77
N ARG A 208 -20.73 37.26 46.45
CA ARG A 208 -20.62 38.44 45.59
C ARG A 208 -21.39 38.22 44.29
N VAL A 209 -22.45 39.00 44.17
CA VAL A 209 -23.31 39.18 42.99
C VAL A 209 -22.67 40.24 42.12
N LEU A 210 -22.43 39.97 40.84
CA LEU A 210 -22.37 40.91 39.70
C LEU A 210 -22.59 40.04 38.44
N SER A 211 -23.79 39.89 37.88
CA SER A 211 -24.54 40.79 36.96
C SER A 211 -23.91 40.98 35.57
N GLY A 212 -24.63 40.53 34.53
CA GLY A 212 -24.52 40.94 33.12
C GLY A 212 -23.80 39.94 32.20
N SER A 213 -24.20 39.62 30.97
CA SER A 213 -25.41 39.79 30.14
C SER A 213 -25.07 39.25 28.74
N GLY A 214 -26.01 38.59 28.05
CA GLY A 214 -25.98 38.25 26.61
C GLY A 214 -25.35 36.87 26.31
N LYS A 215 -26.01 35.80 25.83
CA LYS A 215 -26.94 35.62 24.68
C LYS A 215 -26.31 36.16 23.37
N ASP A 216 -26.11 35.41 22.29
CA ASP A 216 -26.96 34.37 21.69
C ASP A 216 -26.20 33.37 20.78
N LEU A 217 -26.87 32.21 20.59
CA LEU A 217 -26.70 31.26 19.49
C LEU A 217 -27.44 31.73 18.22
N GLN A 218 -26.92 31.27 17.08
CA GLN A 218 -27.60 30.90 15.82
C GLN A 218 -28.32 31.97 14.97
N LEU A 219 -27.86 32.09 13.71
CA LEU A 219 -28.43 31.37 12.56
C LEU A 219 -27.29 30.89 11.65
#